data_AF-A0A225VS27-F1
#
_entry.id   AF-A0A225VS27-F1
#
_cell.length_a   1.000
_cell.length_b   1.000
_cell.length_c   1.000
_cell.angle_alpha   90.00
_cell.angle_beta   90.00
_cell.angle_gamma   90.00
#
_symmetry.space_group_name_H-M   'P 1'
#
loop_
_entity.id
_entity.type
_entity.pdbx_description
1 polymer ?
#
loop_
_entity_poly.entity_id
_entity_poly.type
_entity_poly.pdbx_seq_one_letter_code
_entity_poly.pdbx_strand_id
1 'polypeptide(L)'
;MVELRKENNFAELQKYTELLPVKRNETRWSSTFTMVQRYIRIGPEIKKVEAVEEMLPTGAKHRKILALFEHIKKFENVCLRLQRDDTDLAEYPVMSEHLKASAKIVETPAFEAGVVNVIRGCDGSSAEKLDLKSFEVGQAFCKKRKEGEEDYACLLLRNGGKKERRPRKEQITFLWTVTIPPTSNAVGASVLPMQVGPYTSTSLHGSSKLLTTGIPQS
;
A
#
# COMPACT_ATOMS: atom_id res chain seq x y z
N MET A 1 -28.25 -5.37 -10.84
CA MET A 1 -27.54 -4.94 -9.61
C MET A 1 -28.04 -3.61 -9.04
N VAL A 2 -28.34 -2.60 -9.87
CA VAL A 2 -28.87 -1.31 -9.35
C VAL A 2 -30.30 -1.47 -8.84
N GLU A 3 -31.16 -2.15 -9.59
CA GLU A 3 -32.56 -2.42 -9.24
C GLU A 3 -32.72 -3.18 -7.91
N LEU A 4 -31.76 -4.05 -7.58
CA LEU A 4 -31.75 -4.82 -6.32
C LEU A 4 -31.45 -3.98 -5.09
N ARG A 5 -31.01 -2.73 -5.26
CA ARG A 5 -30.77 -1.80 -4.15
C ARG A 5 -31.95 -0.87 -3.88
N LYS A 6 -33.00 -0.92 -4.71
CA LYS A 6 -34.25 -0.23 -4.39
C LYS A 6 -34.84 -0.85 -3.12
N GLU A 7 -35.35 -0.04 -2.21
CA GLU A 7 -35.73 -0.44 -0.85
C GLU A 7 -36.63 -1.68 -0.81
N ASN A 8 -37.67 -1.73 -1.65
CA ASN A 8 -38.59 -2.88 -1.70
C ASN A 8 -37.91 -4.17 -2.18
N ASN A 9 -37.16 -4.09 -3.28
CA ASN A 9 -36.44 -5.25 -3.84
C ASN A 9 -35.32 -5.71 -2.90
N PHE A 10 -34.69 -4.77 -2.23
CA PHE A 10 -33.63 -5.00 -1.27
C PHE A 10 -34.17 -5.72 -0.03
N ALA A 11 -35.28 -5.24 0.53
CA ALA A 11 -35.96 -5.87 1.66
C ALA A 11 -36.41 -7.30 1.32
N GLU A 12 -36.89 -7.52 0.10
CA GLU A 12 -37.27 -8.86 -0.35
C GLU A 12 -36.05 -9.78 -0.48
N LEU A 13 -34.97 -9.32 -1.10
CA LEU A 13 -33.73 -10.08 -1.25
C LEU A 13 -33.12 -10.42 0.12
N GLN A 14 -33.23 -9.53 1.10
CA GLN A 14 -32.68 -9.71 2.45
C GLN A 14 -33.31 -10.90 3.20
N LYS A 15 -34.53 -11.31 2.82
CA LYS A 15 -35.17 -12.52 3.37
C LYS A 15 -34.46 -13.80 2.95
N TYR A 16 -33.72 -13.77 1.84
CA TYR A 16 -33.08 -14.95 1.25
C TYR A 16 -31.56 -14.94 1.40
N THR A 17 -30.94 -13.76 1.53
CA THR A 17 -29.49 -13.65 1.70
C THR A 17 -29.08 -12.42 2.50
N GLU A 18 -28.03 -12.57 3.30
CA GLU A 18 -27.36 -11.45 3.99
C GLU A 18 -26.44 -10.65 3.04
N LEU A 19 -26.19 -11.16 1.84
CA LEU A 19 -25.23 -10.58 0.92
C LEU A 19 -25.83 -9.41 0.12
N LEU A 20 -25.19 -8.25 0.23
CA LEU A 20 -25.64 -7.03 -0.45
C LEU A 20 -25.21 -6.97 -1.92
N PRO A 21 -26.09 -6.53 -2.84
CA PRO A 21 -25.75 -6.30 -4.24
C PRO A 21 -24.78 -5.12 -4.39
N VAL A 22 -23.65 -5.34 -5.05
CA VAL A 22 -22.60 -4.34 -5.27
C VAL A 22 -22.84 -3.58 -6.59
N LYS A 23 -22.62 -2.26 -6.62
CA LYS A 23 -22.60 -1.45 -7.85
C LYS A 23 -21.19 -1.45 -8.43
N ARG A 24 -21.07 -1.46 -9.76
CA ARG A 24 -19.83 -1.03 -10.42
C ARG A 24 -19.51 0.42 -10.03
N ASN A 25 -18.25 0.70 -9.73
CA ASN A 25 -17.68 2.04 -9.58
C ASN A 25 -16.82 2.34 -10.82
N GLU A 26 -17.19 3.35 -11.59
CA GLU A 26 -16.52 3.67 -12.86
C GLU A 26 -15.05 4.06 -12.69
N THR A 27 -14.69 4.64 -11.56
CA THR A 27 -13.31 5.09 -11.28
C THR A 27 -12.39 3.97 -10.80
N ARG A 28 -12.94 2.85 -10.33
CA ARG A 28 -12.16 1.77 -9.74
C ARG A 28 -12.19 0.52 -10.62
N TRP A 29 -11.05 0.20 -11.20
CA TRP A 29 -10.87 -0.89 -12.16
C TRP A 29 -11.40 -2.26 -11.66
N SER A 30 -11.12 -2.63 -10.40
CA SER A 30 -11.58 -3.89 -9.80
C SER A 30 -13.07 -3.92 -9.38
N SER A 31 -13.80 -2.81 -9.53
CA SER A 31 -15.22 -2.75 -9.13
C SER A 31 -16.12 -3.66 -9.99
N THR A 32 -15.72 -3.91 -11.24
CA THR A 32 -16.46 -4.80 -12.14
C THR A 32 -16.31 -6.25 -11.72
N PHE A 33 -15.08 -6.64 -11.36
CA PHE A 33 -14.78 -7.95 -10.83
C PHE A 33 -15.61 -8.24 -9.59
N THR A 34 -15.57 -7.34 -8.59
CA THR A 34 -16.33 -7.50 -7.34
C THR A 34 -17.84 -7.51 -7.55
N MET A 35 -18.37 -6.67 -8.46
CA MET A 35 -19.79 -6.67 -8.83
C MET A 35 -20.21 -8.03 -9.44
N VAL A 36 -19.47 -8.53 -10.43
CA VAL A 36 -19.80 -9.80 -11.10
C VAL A 36 -19.62 -10.99 -10.15
N GLN A 37 -18.56 -11.00 -9.34
CA GLN A 37 -18.35 -11.99 -8.29
C GLN A 37 -19.53 -12.02 -7.32
N ARG A 38 -20.01 -10.85 -6.88
CA ARG A 38 -21.19 -10.77 -6.02
C ARG A 38 -22.42 -11.31 -6.74
N TYR A 39 -22.67 -10.88 -7.97
CA TYR A 39 -23.79 -11.37 -8.78
C TYR A 39 -23.81 -12.90 -8.90
N ILE A 40 -22.67 -13.54 -9.17
CA ILE A 40 -22.59 -15.01 -9.26
C ILE A 40 -23.00 -15.67 -7.94
N ARG A 41 -22.61 -15.09 -6.80
CA ARG A 41 -22.94 -15.61 -5.45
C ARG A 41 -24.42 -15.45 -5.09
N ILE A 42 -25.02 -14.29 -5.38
CA ILE A 42 -26.41 -14.00 -5.00
C ILE A 42 -27.41 -14.33 -6.10
N GLY A 43 -26.94 -14.69 -7.30
CA GLY A 43 -27.76 -14.97 -8.49
C GLY A 43 -28.92 -15.93 -8.26
N PRO A 44 -28.73 -17.07 -7.56
CA PRO A 44 -29.83 -17.99 -7.23
C PRO A 44 -30.91 -17.35 -6.36
N GLU A 45 -30.52 -16.48 -5.42
CA GLU A 45 -31.43 -15.82 -4.49
C GLU A 45 -32.20 -14.67 -5.16
N ILE A 46 -31.57 -13.95 -6.09
CA ILE A 46 -32.25 -12.91 -6.86
C ILE A 46 -33.43 -13.47 -7.66
N LYS A 47 -33.36 -14.72 -8.12
CA LYS A 47 -34.48 -15.34 -8.85
C LYS A 47 -35.75 -15.50 -8.01
N LYS A 48 -35.64 -15.45 -6.67
CA LYS A 48 -36.79 -15.52 -5.77
C LYS A 48 -37.52 -14.18 -5.65
N VAL A 49 -36.93 -13.09 -6.14
CA VAL A 49 -37.53 -11.75 -6.11
C VAL A 49 -38.20 -11.48 -7.45
N GLU A 50 -39.52 -11.64 -7.49
CA GLU A 50 -40.36 -11.56 -8.71
C GLU A 50 -40.09 -10.28 -9.53
N ALA A 51 -39.96 -9.13 -8.88
CA ALA A 51 -39.77 -7.83 -9.53
C ALA A 51 -38.47 -7.70 -10.37
N VAL A 52 -37.50 -8.59 -10.18
CA VAL A 52 -36.15 -8.50 -10.76
C VAL A 52 -35.68 -9.81 -11.40
N GLU A 53 -36.46 -10.89 -11.28
CA GLU A 53 -36.13 -12.20 -11.83
C GLU A 53 -35.92 -12.13 -13.35
N GLU A 54 -36.84 -11.50 -14.08
CA GLU A 54 -36.79 -11.39 -15.55
C GLU A 54 -35.62 -10.53 -16.05
N MET A 55 -35.07 -9.65 -15.19
CA MET A 55 -33.93 -8.80 -15.54
C MET A 55 -32.61 -9.57 -15.53
N LEU A 56 -32.58 -10.79 -14.98
CA LEU A 56 -31.37 -11.57 -14.91
C LEU A 56 -30.98 -12.16 -16.27
N PRO A 57 -29.69 -12.09 -16.65
CA PRO A 57 -29.23 -12.77 -17.85
C PRO A 57 -29.33 -14.29 -17.64
N THR A 58 -30.12 -14.95 -18.49
CA THR A 58 -30.41 -16.39 -18.43
C THR A 58 -29.76 -17.14 -19.59
N GLY A 59 -29.58 -18.46 -19.44
CA GLY A 59 -29.12 -19.36 -20.50
C GLY A 59 -27.73 -19.01 -21.03
N ALA A 60 -27.63 -18.73 -22.34
CA ALA A 60 -26.36 -18.44 -23.00
C ALA A 60 -25.65 -17.19 -22.45
N LYS A 61 -26.41 -16.15 -22.07
CA LYS A 61 -25.84 -14.91 -21.51
C LYS A 61 -25.17 -15.18 -20.16
N HIS A 62 -25.84 -15.95 -19.29
CA HIS A 62 -25.29 -16.36 -18.00
C HIS A 62 -23.97 -17.12 -18.16
N ARG A 63 -23.95 -18.13 -19.06
CA ARG A 63 -22.73 -18.91 -19.35
C ARG A 63 -21.58 -18.03 -19.85
N LYS A 64 -21.87 -17.04 -20.70
CA LYS A 64 -20.87 -16.08 -21.18
C LYS A 64 -20.29 -15.24 -20.04
N ILE A 65 -21.12 -14.80 -19.08
CA ILE A 65 -20.65 -14.06 -17.90
C ILE A 65 -19.72 -14.93 -17.06
N LEU A 66 -20.07 -16.20 -16.82
CA LEU A 66 -19.21 -17.12 -16.05
C LEU A 66 -17.86 -17.34 -16.74
N ALA A 67 -17.86 -17.56 -18.07
CA ALA A 67 -16.63 -17.70 -18.82
C ALA A 67 -15.74 -16.45 -18.74
N LEU A 68 -16.31 -15.26 -18.98
CA LEU A 68 -15.59 -13.99 -18.89
C LEU A 68 -15.09 -13.70 -17.46
N PHE A 69 -15.86 -14.09 -16.45
CA PHE A 69 -15.47 -13.91 -15.06
C PHE A 69 -14.18 -14.68 -14.73
N GLU A 70 -14.00 -15.89 -15.26
CA GLU A 70 -12.75 -16.64 -15.07
C GLU A 70 -11.55 -15.95 -15.70
N HIS A 71 -11.71 -15.29 -16.85
CA HIS A 71 -10.64 -14.49 -17.45
C HIS A 71 -10.30 -13.26 -16.60
N ILE A 72 -11.30 -12.51 -16.13
CA ILE A 72 -11.10 -11.34 -15.28
C ILE A 72 -10.49 -11.74 -13.94
N LYS A 73 -10.88 -12.89 -13.37
CA LYS A 73 -10.32 -13.43 -12.13
C LYS A 73 -8.82 -13.71 -12.25
N LYS A 74 -8.38 -14.29 -13.37
CA LYS A 74 -6.95 -14.50 -13.65
C LYS A 74 -6.21 -13.16 -13.72
N PHE A 75 -6.79 -12.17 -14.41
CA PHE A 75 -6.22 -10.84 -14.51
C PHE A 75 -6.09 -10.14 -13.15
N GLU A 76 -7.16 -10.15 -12.33
CA GLU A 76 -7.15 -9.59 -10.98
C GLU A 76 -6.06 -10.24 -10.12
N ASN A 77 -5.94 -11.56 -10.17
CA ASN A 77 -4.90 -12.29 -9.42
C ASN A 77 -3.48 -11.92 -9.86
N VAL A 78 -3.25 -11.77 -11.17
CA VAL A 78 -1.94 -11.34 -11.71
C VAL A 78 -1.61 -9.94 -11.23
N CYS A 79 -2.55 -9.00 -11.35
CA CYS A 79 -2.35 -7.63 -10.88
C CYS A 79 -2.12 -7.57 -9.37
N LEU A 80 -2.89 -8.31 -8.57
CA LEU A 80 -2.70 -8.38 -7.12
C LEU A 80 -1.34 -9.00 -6.77
N ARG A 81 -0.87 -10.02 -7.52
CA ARG A 81 0.47 -10.58 -7.33
C ARG A 81 1.54 -9.55 -7.64
N LEU A 82 1.44 -8.86 -8.77
CA LEU A 82 2.40 -7.84 -9.20
C LEU A 82 2.45 -6.63 -8.26
N GLN A 83 1.37 -6.33 -7.54
CA GLN A 83 1.29 -5.22 -6.58
C GLN A 83 1.80 -5.56 -5.18
N ARG A 84 2.22 -6.79 -4.92
CA ARG A 84 2.79 -7.14 -3.61
C ARG A 84 4.22 -6.60 -3.48
N ASP A 85 4.57 -6.19 -2.28
CA ASP A 85 5.90 -5.69 -1.93
C ASP A 85 7.01 -6.74 -2.11
N ASP A 86 6.66 -8.03 -2.10
CA ASP A 86 7.58 -9.15 -2.29
C ASP A 86 7.80 -9.53 -3.76
N THR A 87 7.13 -8.86 -4.71
CA THR A 87 7.25 -9.20 -6.12
C THR A 87 8.38 -8.40 -6.76
N ASP A 88 9.51 -9.07 -7.00
CA ASP A 88 10.61 -8.49 -7.77
C ASP A 88 10.35 -8.60 -9.28
N LEU A 89 10.12 -7.46 -9.93
CA LEU A 89 9.96 -7.39 -11.38
C LEU A 89 11.25 -7.73 -12.13
N ALA A 90 12.42 -7.69 -11.47
CA ALA A 90 13.71 -8.04 -12.07
C ALA A 90 13.85 -9.55 -12.35
N GLU A 91 13.04 -10.40 -11.72
CA GLU A 91 13.01 -11.84 -12.01
C GLU A 91 12.49 -12.17 -13.42
N TYR A 92 11.87 -11.19 -14.10
CA TYR A 92 11.30 -11.37 -15.44
C TYR A 92 12.25 -10.79 -16.51
N PRO A 93 12.90 -11.62 -17.36
CA PRO A 93 13.88 -11.15 -18.34
C PRO A 93 13.35 -10.10 -19.32
N VAL A 94 12.06 -10.18 -19.66
CA VAL A 94 11.36 -9.20 -20.51
C VAL A 94 11.37 -7.79 -19.90
N MET A 95 11.37 -7.68 -18.57
CA MET A 95 11.39 -6.39 -17.89
C MET A 95 12.79 -5.77 -17.85
N SER A 96 13.85 -6.53 -18.09
CA SER A 96 15.23 -6.07 -17.92
C SER A 96 15.57 -4.77 -18.65
N GLU A 97 15.05 -4.56 -19.87
CA GLU A 97 15.28 -3.32 -20.63
C GLU A 97 14.56 -2.11 -20.01
N HIS A 98 13.41 -2.33 -19.39
CA HIS A 98 12.61 -1.30 -18.74
C HIS A 98 13.13 -0.96 -17.34
N LEU A 99 13.91 -1.85 -16.71
CA LEU A 99 14.45 -1.66 -15.36
C LEU A 99 15.89 -1.11 -15.34
N LYS A 100 16.54 -0.94 -16.50
CA LYS A 100 17.88 -0.35 -16.59
C LYS A 100 17.89 1.08 -16.07
N ALA A 101 19.00 1.50 -15.46
CA ALA A 101 19.23 2.90 -15.09
C ALA A 101 19.20 3.86 -16.30
N SER A 102 19.39 3.34 -17.52
CA SER A 102 19.29 4.05 -18.79
C SER A 102 17.99 3.73 -19.55
N ALA A 103 16.96 3.21 -18.88
CA ALA A 103 15.68 2.92 -19.52
C ALA A 103 15.04 4.21 -20.05
N LYS A 104 14.26 4.11 -21.14
CA LYS A 104 13.61 5.26 -21.77
C LYS A 104 12.68 6.06 -20.82
N ILE A 105 12.20 5.43 -19.75
CA ILE A 105 11.36 6.06 -18.72
C ILE A 105 12.19 7.01 -17.84
N VAL A 106 13.51 6.80 -17.73
CA VAL A 106 14.41 7.63 -16.94
C VAL A 106 14.75 8.90 -17.72
N GLU A 107 14.03 9.98 -17.44
CA GLU A 107 14.24 11.28 -18.11
C GLU A 107 15.55 11.96 -17.68
N THR A 108 15.92 11.81 -16.40
CA THR A 108 17.12 12.43 -15.81
C THR A 108 17.99 11.39 -15.09
N PRO A 109 18.88 10.68 -15.81
CA PRO A 109 19.66 9.58 -15.22
C PRO A 109 20.56 9.99 -14.04
N ALA A 110 21.18 11.18 -14.07
CA ALA A 110 22.05 11.66 -12.99
C ALA A 110 21.26 11.99 -11.71
N PHE A 111 20.06 12.57 -11.85
CA PHE A 111 19.16 12.80 -10.72
C PHE A 111 18.73 11.49 -10.07
N GLU A 112 18.25 10.51 -10.85
CA GLU A 112 17.78 9.21 -10.34
C GLU A 112 18.93 8.42 -9.69
N ALA A 113 20.12 8.42 -10.30
CA ALA A 113 21.33 7.82 -9.70
C ALA A 113 21.69 8.50 -8.36
N GLY A 114 21.58 9.82 -8.30
CA GLY A 114 21.75 10.60 -7.07
C GLY A 114 20.76 10.20 -5.97
N VAL A 115 19.47 10.07 -6.30
CA VAL A 115 18.43 9.62 -5.34
C VAL A 115 18.73 8.22 -4.82
N VAL A 116 19.11 7.29 -5.70
CA VAL A 116 19.51 5.92 -5.33
C VAL A 116 20.72 5.95 -4.39
N ASN A 117 21.72 6.78 -4.67
CA ASN A 117 22.90 6.94 -3.82
C ASN A 117 22.54 7.50 -2.44
N VAL A 118 21.65 8.50 -2.36
CA VAL A 118 21.14 9.02 -1.08
C VAL A 118 20.42 7.94 -0.26
N ILE A 119 19.55 7.16 -0.90
CA ILE A 119 18.81 6.06 -0.23
C ILE A 119 19.77 4.98 0.30
N ARG A 120 20.82 4.66 -0.47
CA ARG A 120 21.86 3.70 -0.07
C ARG A 120 22.88 4.29 0.91
N GLY A 121 22.84 5.58 1.20
CA GLY A 121 23.82 6.28 2.04
C GLY A 121 25.20 6.44 1.41
N CYS A 122 25.29 6.41 0.08
CA CYS A 122 26.53 6.61 -0.68
C CYS A 122 26.70 8.08 -1.09
N ASP A 123 27.97 8.53 -1.17
CA ASP A 123 28.30 9.83 -1.73
C ASP A 123 28.14 9.82 -3.25
N GLY A 124 27.21 10.63 -3.76
CA GLY A 124 26.99 10.79 -5.19
C GLY A 124 28.11 11.56 -5.90
N SER A 125 28.14 11.43 -7.24
CA SER A 125 29.03 12.20 -8.12
C SER A 125 28.72 13.69 -8.12
N SER A 126 29.65 14.53 -8.57
CA SER A 126 29.46 16.00 -8.66
C SER A 126 28.23 16.37 -9.50
N ALA A 127 27.99 15.65 -10.61
CA ALA A 127 26.82 15.85 -11.47
C ALA A 127 25.50 15.49 -10.76
N GLU A 128 25.48 14.37 -10.02
CA GLU A 128 24.31 13.94 -9.24
C GLU A 128 24.00 14.94 -8.12
N LYS A 129 25.03 15.41 -7.42
CA LYS A 129 24.91 16.42 -6.38
C LYS A 129 24.35 17.73 -6.95
N LEU A 130 24.78 18.16 -8.14
CA LEU A 130 24.26 19.35 -8.81
C LEU A 130 22.76 19.27 -9.08
N ASP A 131 22.28 18.14 -9.61
CA ASP A 131 20.86 17.93 -9.91
C ASP A 131 20.00 17.80 -8.66
N LEU A 132 20.57 17.32 -7.55
CA LEU A 132 19.89 17.23 -6.25
C LEU A 132 19.87 18.55 -5.46
N LYS A 133 20.67 19.57 -5.83
CA LYS A 133 20.75 20.85 -5.10
C LYS A 133 19.40 21.53 -4.93
N SER A 134 18.53 21.44 -5.92
CA SER A 134 17.19 22.04 -5.88
C SER A 134 16.26 21.37 -4.85
N PHE A 135 16.58 20.15 -4.42
CA PHE A 135 15.87 19.37 -3.41
C PHE A 135 16.59 19.37 -2.05
N GLU A 136 17.73 20.04 -1.93
CA GLU A 136 18.35 20.32 -0.64
C GLU A 136 17.43 21.29 0.12
N VAL A 137 16.72 20.74 1.12
CA VAL A 137 16.12 21.59 2.14
C VAL A 137 17.28 22.08 3.00
N GLY A 138 17.83 23.24 2.63
CA GLY A 138 18.65 24.02 3.53
C GLY A 138 17.87 24.17 4.83
N GLN A 139 18.53 23.93 5.97
CA GLN A 139 17.96 24.23 7.28
C GLN A 139 17.80 25.76 7.41
N ALA A 140 16.84 26.32 6.70
CA ALA A 140 16.49 27.72 6.73
C ALA A 140 15.56 27.95 7.93
N PHE A 141 16.11 27.88 9.15
CA PHE A 141 15.71 28.78 10.22
C PHE A 141 16.74 28.80 11.36
N CYS A 142 17.66 29.75 11.28
CA CYS A 142 17.79 30.73 12.35
C CYS A 142 18.38 32.01 11.76
N LYS A 143 17.55 32.83 11.11
CA LYS A 143 17.83 34.27 11.11
C LYS A 143 18.04 34.61 12.58
N LYS A 144 19.23 35.07 12.97
CA LYS A 144 19.52 35.57 14.32
C LYS A 144 18.37 36.51 14.72
N ARG A 145 17.40 36.00 15.47
CA ARG A 145 16.43 36.85 16.16
C ARG A 145 17.26 37.55 17.23
N LYS A 146 17.06 38.87 17.34
CA LYS A 146 17.68 39.70 18.37
C LYS A 146 17.64 38.96 19.71
N GLU A 147 18.74 39.01 20.45
CA GLU A 147 18.83 38.55 21.84
C GLU A 147 17.65 39.15 22.62
N GLY A 148 16.61 38.34 22.81
CA GLY A 148 15.60 38.53 23.83
C GLY A 148 16.02 37.67 25.02
N GLU A 149 15.90 38.23 26.21
CA GLU A 149 16.21 37.63 27.50
C GLU A 149 16.10 36.10 27.53
N GLU A 150 17.17 35.45 27.98
CA GLU A 150 17.28 34.01 28.07
C GLU A 150 16.15 33.43 28.94
N ASP A 151 15.32 32.57 28.36
CA ASP A 151 14.24 31.85 29.06
C ASP A 151 14.81 31.06 30.24
N TYR A 152 14.21 31.17 31.43
CA TYR A 152 14.72 30.60 32.69
C TYR A 152 14.99 29.08 32.60
N ALA A 153 14.24 28.39 31.74
CA ALA A 153 14.46 26.98 31.42
C ALA A 153 15.82 26.70 30.73
N CYS A 154 16.33 27.64 29.92
CA CYS A 154 17.64 27.52 29.26
C CYS A 154 18.80 27.63 30.26
N LEU A 155 18.68 28.46 31.30
CA LEU A 155 19.69 28.55 32.36
C LEU A 155 19.82 27.22 33.13
N LEU A 156 18.70 26.57 33.43
CA LEU A 156 18.67 25.31 34.18
C LEU A 156 19.33 24.15 33.41
N LEU A 157 19.14 24.10 32.09
CA LEU A 157 19.69 23.02 31.26
C LEU A 157 21.20 23.18 30.97
N ARG A 158 21.72 24.41 30.99
CA ARG A 158 23.15 24.67 30.73
C ARG A 158 24.05 24.32 31.91
N ASN A 159 23.56 24.47 33.15
CA ASN A 159 24.34 24.24 34.37
C ASN A 159 24.55 22.75 34.70
N GLY A 160 23.91 21.82 33.98
CA GLY A 160 23.93 20.38 34.27
C GLY A 160 24.98 19.53 33.55
N GLY A 161 25.82 20.06 32.67
CA GLY A 161 26.85 19.21 32.04
C GLY A 161 27.73 19.89 31.00
N LYS A 162 29.05 19.81 31.20
CA LYS A 162 30.05 20.12 30.17
C LYS A 162 29.89 19.11 29.03
N LYS A 163 29.34 19.54 27.88
CA LYS A 163 29.48 18.82 26.61
C LYS A 163 30.38 19.62 25.69
N GLU A 164 31.59 19.11 25.54
CA GLU A 164 32.53 19.43 24.48
C GLU A 164 31.82 19.37 23.12
N ARG A 165 31.81 20.49 22.39
CA ARG A 165 31.23 20.58 21.05
C ARG A 165 32.16 19.87 20.07
N ARG A 166 31.84 18.62 19.72
CA ARG A 166 32.38 18.00 18.50
C ARG A 166 31.76 18.71 17.28
N PRO A 167 32.53 19.00 16.21
CA PRO A 167 31.98 19.56 15.00
C PRO A 167 30.95 18.59 14.41
N ARG A 168 29.71 19.04 14.34
CA ARG A 168 28.60 18.32 13.73
C ARG A 168 28.87 18.28 12.23
N LYS A 169 29.14 17.10 11.67
CA LYS A 169 29.11 16.91 10.21
C LYS A 169 27.71 17.33 9.74
N GLU A 170 27.65 18.28 8.82
CA GLU A 170 26.41 18.73 8.20
C GLU A 170 25.80 17.55 7.44
N GLN A 171 24.87 16.85 8.08
CA GLN A 171 24.04 15.86 7.41
C GLN A 171 22.97 16.64 6.66
N ILE A 172 23.23 16.90 5.37
CA ILE A 172 22.22 17.36 4.43
C ILE A 172 21.13 16.29 4.44
N THR A 173 19.98 16.64 5.00
CA THR A 173 18.87 15.70 5.18
C THR A 173 17.89 15.95 4.04
N PHE A 174 17.86 15.07 3.06
CA PHE A 174 16.91 15.14 1.95
C PHE A 174 15.56 14.58 2.38
N LEU A 175 14.81 15.36 3.19
CA LEU A 175 13.55 14.90 3.80
C LEU A 175 12.51 14.45 2.75
N TRP A 176 12.54 15.03 1.55
CA TRP A 176 11.59 14.71 0.47
C TRP A 176 12.05 13.58 -0.45
N THR A 177 13.37 13.36 -0.63
CA THR A 177 13.85 12.26 -1.49
C THR A 177 13.76 10.90 -0.81
N VAL A 178 13.65 10.87 0.53
CA VAL A 178 13.36 9.63 1.28
C VAL A 178 11.88 9.21 1.13
N THR A 179 11.00 10.15 0.79
CA THR A 179 9.53 9.90 0.71
C THR A 179 9.08 9.52 -0.71
N ILE A 180 9.82 9.94 -1.74
CA ILE A 180 9.51 9.61 -3.14
C ILE A 180 10.32 8.35 -3.50
N PRO A 181 9.68 7.19 -3.73
CA PRO A 181 10.42 6.04 -4.24
C PRO A 181 11.05 6.41 -5.59
N PRO A 182 12.35 6.16 -5.80
CA PRO A 182 12.98 6.43 -7.09
C PRO A 182 12.25 5.64 -8.17
N THR A 183 12.15 6.20 -9.38
CA THR A 183 11.59 5.45 -10.51
C THR A 183 12.54 4.32 -10.97
N SER A 184 13.78 4.36 -10.47
CA SER A 184 14.78 3.31 -10.63
C SER A 184 14.53 2.11 -9.69
N ASN A 185 14.34 0.94 -10.27
CA ASN A 185 14.20 -0.33 -9.53
C ASN A 185 15.51 -0.85 -8.89
N ALA A 186 16.60 -0.08 -8.94
CA ALA A 186 17.90 -0.47 -8.39
C ALA A 186 17.91 -0.71 -6.86
N VAL A 187 16.87 -0.24 -6.15
CA VAL A 187 16.76 -0.33 -4.68
C VAL A 187 16.10 -1.64 -4.22
N GLY A 188 15.54 -2.46 -5.13
CA GLY A 188 14.77 -3.68 -4.81
C GLY A 188 15.52 -4.80 -4.05
N ALA A 189 16.85 -4.73 -3.92
CA ALA A 189 17.66 -5.82 -3.39
C ALA A 189 18.18 -5.65 -1.94
N SER A 190 17.77 -4.61 -1.18
CA SER A 190 18.43 -4.35 0.13
C SER A 190 17.58 -3.81 1.28
N VAL A 191 16.27 -4.03 1.30
CA VAL A 191 15.45 -3.62 2.48
C VAL A 191 14.90 -4.84 3.20
N LEU A 192 15.72 -5.41 4.09
CA LEU A 192 15.28 -6.24 5.21
C LEU A 192 14.86 -5.34 6.40
N PRO A 193 14.10 -5.87 7.37
CA PRO A 193 12.79 -5.37 7.74
C PRO A 193 12.87 -4.16 8.67
N MET A 194 11.97 -3.20 8.43
CA MET A 194 11.64 -2.20 9.43
C MET A 194 10.98 -2.93 10.62
N GLN A 195 11.74 -3.12 11.69
CA GLN A 195 11.22 -3.61 12.96
C GLN A 195 10.10 -2.68 13.43
N VAL A 196 8.86 -3.18 13.35
CA VAL A 196 7.72 -2.56 14.02
C VAL A 196 7.62 -3.21 15.40
N GLY A 197 7.82 -2.42 16.45
CA GLY A 197 7.70 -2.83 17.84
C GLY A 197 6.29 -3.35 18.21
N PRO A 198 6.16 -3.96 19.40
CA PRO A 198 5.05 -4.84 19.72
C PRO A 198 3.74 -4.09 19.92
N TYR A 199 2.75 -4.37 19.08
CA TYR A 199 1.35 -4.10 19.42
C TYR A 199 0.88 -5.19 20.38
N THR A 200 0.80 -4.84 21.66
CA THR A 200 0.07 -5.63 22.64
C THR A 200 -1.41 -5.64 22.27
N SER A 201 -1.90 -6.75 21.74
CA SER A 201 -3.33 -7.03 21.69
C SER A 201 -3.68 -7.94 22.86
N THR A 202 -4.31 -7.36 23.88
CA THR A 202 -4.98 -8.06 24.96
C THR A 202 -6.05 -8.98 24.38
N SER A 203 -5.80 -10.29 24.43
CA SER A 203 -6.80 -11.33 24.19
C SER A 203 -7.68 -11.46 25.42
N LEU A 204 -8.91 -10.94 25.34
CA LEU A 204 -10.04 -11.39 26.15
C LEU A 204 -10.63 -12.62 25.47
N HIS A 205 -10.08 -13.80 25.77
CA HIS A 205 -10.75 -15.07 25.51
C HIS A 205 -11.50 -15.50 26.77
N GLY A 206 -12.83 -15.46 26.66
CA GLY A 206 -13.75 -16.06 27.61
C GLY A 206 -13.44 -17.54 27.80
N SER A 207 -13.48 -17.96 29.06
CA SER A 207 -13.31 -19.34 29.48
C SER A 207 -14.45 -20.21 28.97
N SER A 208 -14.11 -21.24 28.20
CA SER A 208 -14.94 -22.44 28.06
C SER A 208 -14.08 -23.65 28.41
N LYS A 209 -14.26 -24.14 29.63
CA LYS A 209 -13.70 -25.40 30.12
C LYS A 209 -14.32 -26.54 29.33
N LEU A 210 -13.50 -27.39 28.72
CA LEU A 210 -13.88 -28.77 28.41
C LEU A 210 -12.77 -29.68 28.92
N LEU A 211 -13.11 -30.43 29.98
CA LEU A 211 -12.35 -31.58 30.46
C LEU A 211 -12.33 -32.63 29.35
N THR A 212 -11.16 -33.20 29.08
CA THR A 212 -11.08 -34.57 28.58
C THR A 212 -9.91 -35.30 29.22
N THR A 213 -10.24 -36.47 29.72
CA THR A 213 -9.50 -37.38 30.59
C THR A 213 -8.44 -38.15 29.82
N GLY A 214 -7.28 -38.32 30.45
CA GLY A 214 -6.19 -39.12 29.93
C GLY A 214 -6.54 -40.62 29.84
N ILE A 215 -5.88 -41.28 28.89
CA ILE A 215 -5.74 -42.73 28.82
C ILE A 215 -4.24 -43.00 28.60
N PRO A 216 -3.59 -43.81 29.46
CA PRO A 216 -2.17 -44.13 29.31
C PRO A 216 -1.99 -45.24 28.27
N GLN A 217 -0.91 -45.18 27.50
CA GLN A 217 -0.47 -46.27 26.65
C GLN A 217 0.26 -47.33 27.48
N SER A 218 -0.10 -48.61 27.24
CA SER A 218 0.78 -49.76 27.46
C SER A 218 1.12 -50.37 26.12
#